data_AF-A0AAV8VCC9-F1
#
_entry.id   AF-A0AAV8VCC9-F1
#
_cell.length_a   1.000
_cell.length_b   1.000
_cell.length_c   1.000
_cell.angle_alpha   90.00
_cell.angle_beta   90.00
_cell.angle_gamma   90.00
#
_symmetry.space_group_name_H-M   'P 1'
#
loop_
_entity.id
_entity.type
_entity.pdbx_description
1 polymer ?
#
loop_
_entity_poly.entity_id
_entity_poly.type
_entity_poly.pdbx_seq_one_letter_code
_entity_poly.pdbx_strand_id
1 'polypeptide(L)'
;MSTADARQYREIDVIMPRNYRKQLGPRQNRNYDPVYLERAIAAVRRGTLSIRTASEQYAIPYTTLHRWVNNNNLLAYGRPPALENLEEEKLVKVLLICAEWGFPMKSFDIRYIVQQYLNKSGKREKRFSDNLPGLDWFKSFMARHPNLTIKFAENTKRVRAAVNYEVVETYFANLK
;
A
#
# COMPACT_ATOMS: atom_id res chain seq x y z
N MET A 1 23.68 33.58 46.36
CA MET A 1 24.29 32.72 45.32
C MET A 1 23.28 31.66 44.90
N SER A 2 22.83 31.77 43.63
CA SER A 2 22.22 30.76 42.76
C SER A 2 20.94 30.02 43.20
N THR A 3 19.79 30.55 42.78
CA THR A 3 18.54 29.82 42.53
C THR A 3 18.72 28.90 41.33
N ALA A 4 18.68 27.58 41.56
CA ALA A 4 18.71 26.58 40.49
C ALA A 4 17.34 26.57 39.77
N ASP A 5 17.32 27.19 38.60
CA ASP A 5 16.23 27.21 37.63
C ASP A 5 15.98 25.79 37.10
N ALA A 6 15.01 25.09 37.70
CA ALA A 6 14.54 23.79 37.25
C ALA A 6 13.80 23.95 35.92
N ARG A 7 14.54 23.91 34.81
CA ARG A 7 13.97 23.85 33.46
C ARG A 7 13.14 22.58 33.32
N GLN A 8 11.84 22.75 33.52
CA GLN A 8 10.81 21.76 33.23
C GLN A 8 10.80 21.50 31.73
N TYR A 9 11.51 20.46 31.28
CA TYR A 9 11.37 19.96 29.91
C TYR A 9 9.93 19.45 29.76
N ARG A 10 9.08 20.25 29.12
CA ARG A 10 7.80 19.76 28.60
C ARG A 10 8.16 18.75 27.52
N GLU A 11 7.87 17.47 27.77
CA GLU A 11 7.77 16.48 26.69
C GLU A 11 6.72 17.00 25.71
N ILE A 12 7.20 17.63 24.65
CA ILE A 12 6.35 17.90 23.49
C ILE A 12 6.22 16.53 22.84
N ASP A 13 5.08 15.87 23.03
CA ASP A 13 4.68 14.74 22.20
C ASP A 13 4.68 15.23 20.75
N VAL A 14 5.78 14.99 20.04
CA VAL A 14 5.91 15.34 18.63
C VAL A 14 4.99 14.39 17.88
N ILE A 15 3.75 14.82 17.66
CA ILE A 15 2.78 14.12 16.82
C ILE A 15 3.32 14.16 15.39
N MET A 16 4.12 13.17 15.01
CA MET A 16 4.59 12.97 13.64
C MET A 16 3.37 12.62 12.77
N PRO A 17 2.94 13.49 11.82
CA PRO A 17 1.78 13.20 10.99
C PRO A 17 2.10 12.02 10.07
N ARG A 18 1.19 11.03 10.00
CA ARG A 18 1.32 9.85 9.13
C ARG A 18 1.60 10.23 7.67
N ASN A 19 0.90 11.26 7.19
CA ASN A 19 1.08 11.80 5.85
C ASN A 19 1.93 13.06 5.94
N TYR A 20 3.24 12.89 5.88
CA TYR A 20 4.17 14.02 5.82
C TYR A 20 4.01 14.76 4.49
N ARG A 21 3.52 16.00 4.54
CA ARG A 21 3.56 16.93 3.40
C ARG A 21 4.92 17.61 3.41
N LYS A 22 5.77 17.26 2.44
CA LYS A 22 7.08 17.91 2.25
C LYS A 22 6.87 19.40 2.05
N GLN A 23 7.55 20.21 2.87
CA GLN A 23 7.71 21.63 2.59
C GLN A 23 8.54 21.78 1.32
N LEU A 24 8.12 22.66 0.41
CA LEU A 24 8.83 22.97 -0.83
C LEU A 24 10.20 23.57 -0.48
N GLY A 25 11.26 22.79 -0.65
CA GLY A 25 12.65 23.20 -0.48
C GLY A 25 13.44 23.15 -1.81
N PRO A 26 14.68 23.64 -1.84
CA PRO A 26 15.44 23.87 -3.07
C PRO A 26 15.84 22.61 -3.85
N ARG A 27 15.72 21.41 -3.24
CA ARG A 27 15.98 20.14 -3.95
C ARG A 27 14.76 19.73 -4.77
N GLN A 28 14.62 20.34 -5.94
CA GLN A 28 13.62 20.05 -6.97
C GLN A 28 13.90 18.71 -7.70
N ASN A 29 13.93 17.60 -6.96
CA ASN A 29 13.97 16.28 -7.59
C ASN A 29 12.60 16.01 -8.24
N ARG A 30 12.59 15.74 -9.55
CA ARG A 30 11.40 15.48 -10.40
C ARG A 30 10.52 16.70 -10.69
N ASN A 31 11.11 17.81 -11.09
CA ASN A 31 10.34 18.91 -11.69
C ASN A 31 10.06 18.64 -13.19
N TYR A 32 9.51 17.47 -13.50
CA TYR A 32 9.13 17.09 -14.85
C TYR A 32 7.87 16.22 -14.80
N ASP A 33 7.01 16.38 -15.80
CA ASP A 33 5.78 15.60 -15.92
C ASP A 33 6.10 14.14 -16.27
N PRO A 34 5.53 13.15 -15.54
CA PRO A 34 5.70 11.73 -15.89
C PRO A 34 5.24 11.41 -17.33
N VAL A 35 4.23 12.10 -17.85
CA VAL A 35 3.73 11.88 -19.23
C VAL A 35 4.78 12.29 -20.26
N TYR A 36 5.45 13.43 -20.05
CA TYR A 36 6.54 13.86 -20.95
C TYR A 36 7.75 12.93 -20.84
N LEU A 37 8.03 12.38 -19.64
CA LEU A 37 9.09 11.40 -19.46
C LEU A 37 8.86 10.13 -20.28
N GLU A 38 7.67 9.56 -20.24
CA GLU A 38 7.33 8.36 -21.01
C GLU A 38 7.44 8.60 -22.52
N ARG A 39 6.94 9.75 -23.00
CA ARG A 39 7.03 10.14 -24.42
C ARG A 39 8.47 10.29 -24.88
N ALA A 40 9.31 10.95 -24.08
CA ALA A 40 10.73 11.14 -24.37
C ALA A 40 11.48 9.81 -24.41
N ILE A 41 11.24 8.90 -23.46
CA ILE A 41 11.83 7.55 -23.46
C ILE A 41 11.41 6.77 -24.72
N ALA A 42 10.12 6.82 -25.08
CA ALA A 42 9.61 6.14 -26.26
C ALA A 42 10.19 6.71 -27.57
N ALA A 43 10.39 8.03 -27.66
CA ALA A 43 11.00 8.67 -28.82
C ALA A 43 12.47 8.26 -29.00
N VAL A 44 13.23 8.22 -27.90
CA VAL A 44 14.64 7.79 -27.91
C VAL A 44 14.75 6.29 -28.23
N ARG A 45 13.95 5.43 -27.60
CA ARG A 45 13.98 3.97 -27.86
C ARG A 45 13.57 3.61 -29.29
N ARG A 46 12.69 4.39 -29.93
CA ARG A 46 12.33 4.25 -31.34
C ARG A 46 13.37 4.81 -32.31
N GLY A 47 14.45 5.42 -31.82
CA GLY A 47 15.49 6.04 -32.65
C GLY A 47 15.09 7.35 -33.33
N THR A 48 13.92 7.91 -33.00
CA THR A 48 13.43 9.16 -33.62
C THR A 48 14.18 10.40 -33.15
N LEU A 49 14.69 10.38 -31.92
CA LEU A 49 15.42 11.48 -31.29
C LEU A 49 16.65 10.96 -30.57
N SER A 50 17.73 11.73 -30.56
CA SER A 50 18.84 11.51 -29.63
C SER A 50 18.43 11.88 -28.20
N ILE A 51 19.13 11.34 -27.19
CA ILE A 51 18.87 11.66 -25.78
C ILE A 51 18.97 13.17 -25.52
N ARG A 52 19.91 13.85 -26.17
CA ARG A 52 20.11 15.30 -26.04
C ARG A 52 18.93 16.09 -26.63
N THR A 53 18.51 15.76 -27.85
CA THR A 53 17.35 16.39 -28.50
C THR A 53 16.05 16.13 -27.74
N ALA A 54 15.87 14.93 -27.17
CA ALA A 54 14.72 14.61 -26.35
C ALA A 54 14.73 15.36 -25.00
N SER A 55 15.91 15.59 -24.41
CA SER A 55 16.06 16.37 -23.18
C SER A 55 15.56 17.81 -23.36
N GLU A 56 15.95 18.44 -24.47
CA GLU A 56 15.57 19.81 -24.81
C GLU A 56 14.07 19.89 -25.16
N GLN A 57 13.57 18.98 -26.00
CA GLN A 57 12.18 19.01 -26.47
C GLN A 57 11.15 18.74 -25.37
N TYR A 58 11.45 17.82 -24.45
CA TYR A 58 10.53 17.41 -23.39
C TYR A 58 10.83 18.07 -22.04
N ALA A 59 11.81 18.98 -21.98
CA ALA A 59 12.26 19.65 -20.76
C ALA A 59 12.60 18.69 -19.60
N ILE A 60 13.21 17.54 -19.92
CA ILE A 60 13.66 16.55 -18.93
C ILE A 60 15.17 16.58 -18.88
N PRO A 61 15.81 16.62 -17.70
CA PRO A 61 17.27 16.61 -17.59
C PRO A 61 17.89 15.41 -18.32
N TYR A 62 18.95 15.67 -19.09
CA TYR A 62 19.67 14.66 -19.87
C TYR A 62 20.04 13.42 -19.03
N THR A 63 20.57 13.63 -17.83
CA THR A 63 20.98 12.54 -16.91
C THR A 63 19.81 11.66 -16.49
N THR A 64 18.61 12.24 -16.37
CA THR A 64 17.38 11.49 -16.10
C THR A 64 17.04 10.63 -17.29
N LEU A 65 16.92 11.21 -18.49
CA LEU A 65 16.58 10.43 -19.70
C LEU A 65 17.59 9.34 -19.98
N HIS A 66 18.89 9.65 -19.91
CA HIS A 66 19.96 8.67 -20.07
C HIS A 66 19.82 7.50 -19.09
N ARG A 67 19.53 7.79 -17.80
CA ARG A 67 19.28 6.76 -16.79
C ARG A 67 18.07 5.88 -17.13
N TRP A 68 16.98 6.46 -17.61
CA TRP A 68 15.75 5.75 -17.95
C TRP A 68 15.84 4.93 -19.25
N VAL A 69 16.58 5.43 -20.23
CA VAL A 69 16.80 4.73 -21.50
C VAL A 69 17.71 3.52 -21.29
N ASN A 70 18.78 3.67 -20.51
CA ASN A 70 19.78 2.62 -20.32
C ASN A 70 19.40 1.60 -19.23
N ASN A 71 18.55 1.96 -18.27
CA ASN A 71 18.10 1.05 -17.22
C ASN A 71 16.62 0.69 -17.42
N ASN A 72 16.35 -0.55 -17.80
CA ASN A 72 14.97 -1.05 -17.95
C ASN A 72 14.28 -1.30 -16.61
N ASN A 73 15.02 -1.48 -15.51
CA ASN A 73 14.47 -1.87 -14.20
C ASN A 73 14.57 -0.75 -13.16
N LEU A 74 13.99 0.41 -13.48
CA LEU A 74 13.88 1.48 -12.51
C LEU A 74 12.73 1.19 -11.54
N LEU A 75 13.07 0.59 -10.39
CA LEU A 75 12.13 0.46 -9.29
C LEU A 75 11.60 1.84 -8.90
N ALA A 76 10.32 1.87 -8.53
CA ALA A 76 9.74 3.05 -7.91
C ALA A 76 10.59 3.49 -6.72
N TYR A 77 10.67 4.80 -6.49
CA TYR A 77 11.43 5.33 -5.38
C TYR A 77 10.84 4.83 -4.06
N GLY A 78 11.72 4.33 -3.19
CA GLY A 78 11.35 3.75 -1.91
C GLY A 78 11.56 2.24 -1.88
N ARG A 79 11.35 1.66 -0.69
CA ARG A 79 11.48 0.22 -0.51
C ARG A 79 10.22 -0.48 -1.04
N PRO A 80 10.35 -1.61 -1.75
CA PRO A 80 9.19 -2.39 -2.16
C PRO A 80 8.34 -2.84 -0.96
N PRO A 81 7.06 -3.22 -1.18
CA PRO A 81 6.21 -3.80 -0.15
C PRO A 81 6.86 -5.04 0.51
N ALA A 82 6.31 -5.47 1.64
CA ALA A 82 6.80 -6.65 2.38
C ALA A 82 6.42 -7.98 1.73
N LEU A 83 5.30 -7.98 1.02
CA LEU A 83 4.85 -9.08 0.18
C LEU A 83 5.09 -8.70 -1.28
N GLU A 84 5.36 -9.70 -2.10
CA GLU A 84 5.37 -9.52 -3.55
C GLU A 84 3.94 -9.29 -4.06
N ASN A 85 3.79 -8.60 -5.19
CA ASN A 85 2.46 -8.30 -5.74
C ASN A 85 1.59 -9.55 -5.91
N LEU A 86 2.18 -10.66 -6.37
CA LEU A 86 1.46 -11.93 -6.57
C LEU A 86 1.01 -12.56 -5.25
N GLU A 87 1.81 -12.43 -4.18
CA GLU A 87 1.44 -12.91 -2.85
C GLU A 87 0.34 -12.03 -2.24
N GLU A 88 0.45 -10.72 -2.43
CA GLU A 88 -0.51 -9.74 -1.96
C GLU A 88 -1.87 -9.96 -2.65
N GLU A 89 -1.90 -10.20 -3.97
CA GLU A 89 -3.13 -10.54 -4.73
C GLU A 89 -3.80 -11.83 -4.25
N LYS A 90 -3.03 -12.87 -3.95
CA LYS A 90 -3.58 -14.11 -3.39
C LYS A 90 -4.23 -13.86 -2.03
N LEU A 91 -3.59 -13.06 -1.18
CA LEU A 91 -4.16 -12.67 0.11
C LEU A 91 -5.48 -11.93 -0.08
N VAL A 92 -5.54 -10.95 -1.00
CA VAL A 92 -6.79 -10.22 -1.30
C VAL A 92 -7.91 -11.16 -1.73
N LYS A 93 -7.63 -12.12 -2.64
CA LYS A 93 -8.63 -13.10 -3.08
C LYS A 93 -9.20 -13.92 -1.92
N VAL A 94 -8.33 -14.40 -1.02
CA VAL A 94 -8.77 -15.15 0.17
C VAL A 94 -9.66 -14.28 1.07
N LEU A 95 -9.28 -13.02 1.29
CA LEU A 95 -10.07 -12.09 2.12
C LEU A 95 -11.46 -11.82 1.54
N LEU A 96 -11.57 -11.69 0.21
CA LEU A 96 -12.85 -11.51 -0.47
C LEU A 96 -13.73 -12.76 -0.31
N ILE A 97 -13.19 -13.95 -0.53
CA ILE A 97 -13.92 -15.22 -0.34
C ILE A 97 -14.41 -15.37 1.11
N CYS A 98 -13.56 -15.10 2.09
CA CYS A 98 -13.97 -15.13 3.49
C CYS A 98 -15.08 -14.12 3.80
N ALA A 99 -15.02 -12.93 3.21
CA ALA A 99 -16.06 -11.93 3.36
C ALA A 99 -17.39 -12.35 2.69
N GLU A 100 -17.33 -13.01 1.53
CA GLU A 100 -18.50 -13.60 0.85
C GLU A 100 -19.16 -14.70 1.67
N TRP A 101 -18.36 -15.54 2.33
CA TRP A 101 -18.83 -16.58 3.24
C TRP A 101 -19.35 -16.05 4.59
N GLY A 102 -19.36 -14.73 4.79
CA GLY A 102 -19.87 -14.11 6.01
C GLY A 102 -18.86 -14.03 7.16
N PHE A 103 -17.58 -14.29 6.89
CA PHE A 103 -16.48 -14.24 7.87
C PHE A 103 -15.48 -13.12 7.52
N PRO A 104 -15.85 -11.83 7.64
CA PRO A 104 -14.90 -10.75 7.43
C PRO A 104 -13.80 -10.80 8.49
N MET A 105 -12.54 -10.80 8.03
CA MET A 105 -11.38 -10.87 8.92
C MET A 105 -11.01 -9.51 9.50
N LYS A 106 -10.58 -9.49 10.77
CA LYS A 106 -10.11 -8.27 11.42
C LYS A 106 -8.67 -7.97 11.03
N SER A 107 -8.24 -6.72 11.27
CA SER A 107 -6.86 -6.30 11.02
C SER A 107 -5.82 -7.21 11.70
N PHE A 108 -6.09 -7.64 12.93
CA PHE A 108 -5.18 -8.53 13.67
C PHE A 108 -5.05 -9.89 12.99
N ASP A 109 -6.17 -10.51 12.60
CA ASP A 109 -6.19 -11.81 11.92
C ASP A 109 -5.39 -11.76 10.62
N ILE A 110 -5.59 -10.71 9.83
CA ILE A 110 -4.87 -10.50 8.56
C ILE A 110 -3.36 -10.39 8.79
N ARG A 111 -2.95 -9.60 9.80
CA ARG A 111 -1.53 -9.46 10.17
C ARG A 111 -0.94 -10.79 10.62
N TYR A 112 -1.68 -11.59 11.37
CA TYR A 112 -1.23 -12.90 11.84
C TYR A 112 -1.13 -13.93 10.70
N ILE A 113 -2.09 -13.95 9.78
CA ILE A 113 -2.02 -14.77 8.56
C ILE A 113 -0.75 -14.47 7.77
N VAL A 114 -0.40 -13.19 7.63
CA VAL A 114 0.84 -12.77 6.95
C VAL A 114 2.08 -13.20 7.73
N GLN A 115 2.11 -13.07 9.05
CA GLN A 115 3.21 -13.58 9.87
C GLN A 115 3.43 -15.08 9.65
N GLN A 116 2.35 -15.87 9.71
CA GLN A 116 2.39 -17.31 9.49
C GLN A 116 2.86 -17.66 8.08
N TYR A 117 2.39 -16.92 7.08
CA TYR A 117 2.82 -17.07 5.70
C TYR A 117 4.33 -16.84 5.53
N LEU A 118 4.86 -15.75 6.09
CA LEU A 118 6.28 -15.42 6.05
C LEU A 118 7.13 -16.48 6.74
N ASN A 119 6.71 -16.92 7.93
CA ASN A 119 7.38 -17.95 8.71
C ASN A 119 7.43 -19.30 7.96
N LYS A 120 6.30 -19.74 7.39
CA LYS A 120 6.22 -20.98 6.61
C LYS A 120 7.01 -20.92 5.30
N SER A 121 7.10 -19.74 4.69
CA SER A 121 7.85 -19.53 3.46
C SER A 121 9.36 -19.34 3.69
N GLY A 122 9.82 -19.33 4.95
CA GLY A 122 11.22 -19.06 5.30
C GLY A 122 11.66 -17.62 5.00
N LYS A 123 10.72 -16.70 4.73
CA LYS A 123 11.02 -15.30 4.42
C LYS A 123 11.08 -14.50 5.73
N ARG A 124 12.23 -13.85 5.99
CA ARG A 124 12.40 -12.96 7.15
C ARG A 124 12.35 -11.50 6.73
N GLU A 125 11.29 -10.81 7.13
CA GLU A 125 11.14 -9.38 6.86
C GLU A 125 11.68 -8.55 8.03
N LYS A 126 12.84 -7.91 7.83
CA LYS A 126 13.51 -7.08 8.85
C LYS A 126 12.68 -5.91 9.38
N ARG A 127 11.65 -5.47 8.64
CA ARG A 127 10.72 -4.41 9.08
C ARG A 127 9.78 -4.85 10.20
N PHE A 128 9.57 -6.15 10.35
CA PHE A 128 8.59 -6.71 11.26
C PHE A 128 9.30 -7.31 12.46
N SER A 129 8.84 -6.98 13.66
CA SER A 129 9.24 -7.71 14.86
C SER A 129 8.62 -9.10 14.79
N ASP A 130 9.44 -10.14 14.87
CA ASP A 130 8.99 -11.54 14.77
C ASP A 130 8.13 -11.83 13.51
N ASN A 131 8.46 -11.21 12.37
CA ASN A 131 7.68 -11.31 11.13
C ASN A 131 6.21 -10.84 11.25
N LEU A 132 5.79 -10.27 12.38
CA LEU A 132 4.44 -9.73 12.58
C LEU A 132 4.34 -8.33 11.95
N PRO A 133 3.52 -8.14 10.89
CA PRO A 133 3.33 -6.83 10.33
C PRO A 133 2.70 -5.88 11.34
N GLY A 134 3.05 -4.60 11.30
CA GLY A 134 2.45 -3.56 12.14
C GLY A 134 1.10 -3.04 11.61
N LEU A 135 0.44 -2.19 12.40
CA LEU A 135 -0.78 -1.49 11.96
C LEU A 135 -0.53 -0.58 10.75
N ASP A 136 0.67 -0.02 10.63
CA ASP A 136 1.04 0.83 9.51
C ASP A 136 1.13 0.07 8.21
N TRP A 137 1.66 -1.16 8.26
CA TRP A 137 1.66 -2.05 7.11
C TRP A 137 0.22 -2.37 6.68
N PHE A 138 -0.66 -2.71 7.64
CA PHE A 138 -2.06 -3.03 7.35
C PHE A 138 -2.80 -1.86 6.69
N LYS A 139 -2.67 -0.66 7.24
CA LYS A 139 -3.27 0.55 6.65
C LYS A 139 -2.74 0.81 5.23
N SER A 140 -1.44 0.62 4.99
CA SER A 140 -0.85 0.77 3.65
C SER A 140 -1.29 -0.33 2.68
N PHE A 141 -1.49 -1.56 3.16
CA PHE A 141 -2.06 -2.66 2.39
C PHE A 141 -3.51 -2.33 1.97
N MET A 142 -4.36 -1.91 2.91
CA MET A 142 -5.74 -1.49 2.60
C MET A 142 -5.79 -0.30 1.63
N ALA A 143 -4.85 0.66 1.73
CA ALA A 143 -4.78 1.79 0.81
C ALA A 143 -4.38 1.39 -0.62
N ARG A 144 -3.63 0.29 -0.79
CA ARG A 144 -3.29 -0.26 -2.11
C ARG A 144 -4.43 -1.07 -2.72
N HIS A 145 -5.33 -1.61 -1.90
CA HIS A 145 -6.44 -2.49 -2.30
C HIS A 145 -7.79 -1.87 -1.93
N PRO A 146 -8.25 -0.84 -2.65
CA PRO A 146 -9.49 -0.13 -2.34
C PRO A 146 -10.75 -0.99 -2.51
N ASN A 147 -10.64 -2.15 -3.15
CA ASN A 147 -11.68 -3.17 -3.22
C ASN A 147 -11.93 -3.88 -1.87
N LEU A 148 -11.02 -3.76 -0.91
CA LEU A 148 -11.22 -4.22 0.46
C LEU A 148 -11.71 -3.07 1.33
N THR A 149 -12.84 -3.28 2.01
CA THR A 149 -13.39 -2.32 2.97
C THR A 149 -13.53 -2.95 4.34
N ILE A 150 -13.20 -2.21 5.38
CA ILE A 150 -13.46 -2.62 6.76
C ILE A 150 -14.95 -2.44 7.02
N LYS A 151 -15.68 -3.53 7.26
CA LYS A 151 -17.05 -3.44 7.73
C LYS A 151 -17.04 -3.10 9.22
N PHE A 152 -17.67 -1.98 9.57
CA PHE A 152 -18.05 -1.75 10.96
C PHE A 152 -19.18 -2.71 11.32
N ALA A 153 -19.19 -3.18 12.57
CA ALA A 153 -20.29 -4.01 13.05
C ALA A 153 -21.58 -3.17 13.00
N GLU A 154 -22.46 -3.50 12.06
CA GLU A 154 -23.81 -2.96 12.00
C GLU A 154 -24.74 -3.94 12.70
N ASN A 155 -25.73 -3.42 13.44
CA ASN A 155 -26.79 -4.26 13.97
C ASN A 155 -27.46 -5.02 12.83
N THR A 156 -27.59 -6.34 12.98
CA THR A 156 -28.31 -7.18 12.02
C THR A 156 -29.70 -6.59 11.79
N LYS A 157 -29.95 -6.09 10.58
CA LYS A 157 -31.25 -5.52 10.23
C LYS A 157 -32.32 -6.59 10.45
N ARG A 158 -33.48 -6.20 11.02
CA ARG A 158 -34.61 -7.11 11.31
C ARG A 158 -34.97 -7.99 10.10
N VAL A 159 -34.86 -7.45 8.88
CA VAL A 159 -35.12 -8.17 7.62
C VAL A 159 -34.15 -9.34 7.37
N ARG A 160 -32.87 -9.23 7.77
CA ARG A 160 -31.88 -10.33 7.66
C ARG A 160 -32.05 -11.38 8.76
N ALA A 161 -32.52 -10.98 9.93
CA ALA A 161 -32.82 -11.89 11.03
C ALA A 161 -34.20 -12.55 10.88
N ALA A 162 -35.07 -11.99 10.05
CA ALA A 162 -36.39 -12.54 9.77
C ALA A 162 -36.24 -13.80 8.92
N VAL A 163 -36.56 -14.93 9.52
CA VAL A 163 -36.68 -16.22 8.83
C VAL A 163 -38.16 -16.42 8.50
N ASN A 164 -38.50 -16.57 7.22
CA ASN A 164 -39.84 -16.93 6.78
C ASN A 164 -39.90 -18.43 6.42
N TYR A 165 -41.11 -18.98 6.35
CA TYR A 165 -41.33 -20.38 5.99
C TYR A 165 -40.69 -20.74 4.65
N GLU A 166 -40.82 -19.87 3.65
CA GLU A 166 -40.30 -20.08 2.29
C GLU A 166 -38.76 -20.23 2.27
N VAL A 167 -38.01 -19.43 3.05
CA VAL A 167 -36.55 -19.53 3.15
C VAL A 167 -36.13 -20.85 3.80
N VAL A 168 -36.88 -21.34 4.78
CA VAL A 168 -36.62 -22.64 5.43
C VAL A 168 -36.88 -23.77 4.42
N GLU A 169 -37.99 -23.70 3.69
CA GLU A 169 -38.35 -24.70 2.69
C GLU A 169 -37.34 -24.75 1.53
N THR A 170 -36.90 -23.60 1.01
CA THR A 170 -35.85 -23.53 -0.03
C THR A 170 -34.52 -24.09 0.46
N TYR A 171 -34.15 -23.82 1.72
CA TYR A 171 -32.93 -24.38 2.30
C TYR A 171 -32.96 -25.92 2.35
N PHE A 172 -34.06 -26.52 2.81
CA PHE A 172 -34.20 -27.98 2.86
C PHE A 172 -34.37 -28.61 1.47
N ALA A 173 -34.96 -27.91 0.50
CA ALA A 173 -35.03 -28.36 -0.89
C ALA A 173 -33.63 -28.44 -1.53
N ASN A 174 -32.75 -27.47 -1.23
CA ASN A 174 -31.37 -27.41 -1.72
C ASN A 174 -30.41 -28.40 -1.00
N LEU A 175 -30.87 -29.10 0.05
CA LEU A 175 -30.10 -30.09 0.79
C LEU A 175 -30.23 -31.52 0.23
N LYS A 176 -31.07 -31.73 -0.79
CA LYS A 176 -31.19 -33.01 -1.51
C LYS A 176 -30.11 -33.15 -2.58
#